data_AF-A0A221W4M7-F1
#
_entry.id   AF-A0A221W4M7-F1
#
_cell.length_a   1.000
_cell.length_b   1.000
_cell.length_c   1.000
_cell.angle_alpha   90.00
_cell.angle_beta   90.00
_cell.angle_gamma   90.00
#
_symmetry.space_group_name_H-M   'P 1'
#
loop_
_entity.id
_entity.type
_entity.pdbx_description
1 polymer ?
#
loop_
_entity_poly.entity_id
_entity_poly.type
_entity_poly.pdbx_seq_one_letter_code
_entity_poly.pdbx_strand_id
1 'polypeptide(L)'
;MSVTDVVQQLRHAYSRLTTARQAAMVAENAIDEGRDVFDRDTMGSLRPQVDQICRLGRDAADDVRLAHIAIVAAQQFIDDYCVAVAGRGLAEFTPALGPSTARSGTPTALEAAPTDTGSPPNTNADRN
;
A
#
# COMPACT_ATOMS: atom_id res chain seq x y z
N MET A 1 -3.06 -15.68 25.73
CA MET A 1 -2.66 -14.88 24.56
C MET A 1 -3.17 -13.47 24.78
N SER A 2 -2.32 -12.46 24.71
CA SER A 2 -2.74 -11.08 24.96
C SER A 2 -3.41 -10.46 23.72
N VAL A 3 -4.20 -9.41 23.91
CA VAL A 3 -4.78 -8.62 22.80
C VAL A 3 -3.67 -8.09 21.88
N THR A 4 -2.52 -7.71 22.44
CA THR A 4 -1.35 -7.28 21.69
C THR A 4 -0.82 -8.37 20.75
N ASP A 5 -0.77 -9.62 21.21
CA ASP A 5 -0.31 -10.76 20.41
C ASP A 5 -1.27 -11.04 19.24
N VAL A 6 -2.59 -10.96 19.49
CA VAL A 6 -3.63 -11.09 18.44
C VAL A 6 -3.43 -10.02 17.37
N VAL A 7 -3.30 -8.75 17.76
CA VAL A 7 -3.13 -7.63 16.83
C VAL A 7 -1.85 -7.78 16.00
N GLN A 8 -0.75 -8.26 16.59
CA GLN A 8 0.49 -8.52 15.84
C GLN A 8 0.32 -9.65 14.82
N GLN A 9 -0.36 -10.74 15.18
CA GLN A 9 -0.66 -11.83 14.24
C GLN A 9 -1.56 -11.36 13.10
N LEU A 10 -2.56 -10.54 13.40
CA LEU A 10 -3.45 -9.95 12.39
C LEU A 10 -2.70 -9.01 11.44
N ARG A 11 -1.76 -8.21 11.95
CA ARG A 11 -0.85 -7.41 11.11
C ARG A 11 -0.03 -8.26 10.17
N HIS A 12 0.51 -9.37 10.66
CA HIS A 12 1.27 -10.30 9.82
C HIS A 12 0.37 -10.95 8.76
N ALA A 13 -0.84 -11.38 9.12
CA ALA A 13 -1.83 -11.91 8.18
C ALA A 13 -2.21 -10.87 7.12
N TYR A 14 -2.48 -9.63 7.51
CA TYR A 14 -2.80 -8.51 6.61
C TYR A 14 -1.67 -8.27 5.60
N SER A 15 -0.41 -8.26 6.05
CA SER A 15 0.75 -8.12 5.17
C SER A 15 0.82 -9.24 4.11
N ARG A 16 0.55 -10.49 4.50
CA ARG A 16 0.51 -11.62 3.56
C ARG A 16 -0.64 -11.51 2.57
N LEU A 17 -1.80 -11.04 3.02
CA LEU A 17 -2.95 -10.77 2.15
C LEU A 17 -2.65 -9.64 1.16
N THR A 18 -1.89 -8.61 1.54
CA THR A 18 -1.44 -7.56 0.61
C THR A 18 -0.59 -8.14 -0.50
N THR A 19 0.35 -9.03 -0.18
CA THR A 19 1.16 -9.74 -1.18
C THR A 19 0.29 -10.64 -2.07
N ALA A 20 -0.65 -11.38 -1.49
CA ALA A 20 -1.56 -12.24 -2.24
C ALA A 20 -2.45 -11.43 -3.19
N ARG A 21 -2.94 -10.26 -2.76
CA ARG A 21 -3.72 -9.34 -3.58
C ARG A 21 -2.92 -8.86 -4.79
N GLN A 22 -1.68 -8.43 -4.57
CA GLN A 22 -0.81 -7.99 -5.65
C GLN A 22 -0.54 -9.13 -6.65
N ALA A 23 -0.32 -10.34 -6.16
CA ALA A 23 -0.12 -11.51 -7.01
C ALA A 23 -1.39 -11.85 -7.82
N ALA A 24 -2.58 -11.74 -7.22
CA ALA A 24 -3.84 -11.96 -7.92
C ALA A 24 -4.04 -10.93 -9.04
N MET A 25 -3.81 -9.64 -8.77
CA MET A 25 -3.87 -8.59 -9.80
C MET A 25 -2.90 -8.84 -10.97
N VAL A 26 -1.67 -9.28 -10.66
CA VAL A 26 -0.68 -9.63 -11.70
C VAL A 26 -1.16 -10.84 -12.52
N ALA A 27 -1.74 -11.84 -11.87
CA ALA A 27 -2.28 -13.01 -12.54
C ALA A 27 -3.50 -12.67 -13.42
N GLU A 28 -4.42 -11.82 -12.96
CA GLU A 28 -5.56 -11.31 -13.76
C GLU A 28 -5.06 -10.68 -15.06
N ASN A 29 -4.13 -9.73 -14.97
CA ASN A 29 -3.56 -9.06 -16.14
C ASN A 29 -2.87 -10.05 -17.08
N ALA A 30 -2.06 -10.97 -16.55
CA ALA A 30 -1.34 -11.93 -17.38
C ALA A 30 -2.30 -12.90 -18.11
N ILE A 31 -3.41 -13.29 -17.48
CA ILE A 31 -4.44 -14.13 -18.11
C ILE A 31 -5.15 -13.34 -19.22
N ASP A 32 -5.56 -12.10 -18.95
CA ASP A 32 -6.26 -11.27 -19.93
C ASP A 32 -5.35 -10.99 -21.15
N GLU A 33 -4.10 -10.58 -20.92
CA GLU A 33 -3.11 -10.38 -22.00
C GLU A 33 -2.86 -11.66 -22.81
N GLY A 34 -2.69 -12.80 -22.12
CA GLY A 34 -2.47 -14.09 -22.77
C GLY A 34 -3.66 -14.54 -23.62
N ARG A 35 -4.88 -14.27 -23.15
CA ARG A 35 -6.11 -14.55 -23.88
C ARG A 35 -6.25 -13.66 -25.11
N ASP A 36 -5.96 -12.37 -24.99
CA ASP A 36 -6.00 -11.44 -26.12
C ASP A 36 -5.03 -11.85 -27.24
N VAL A 37 -3.83 -12.33 -26.87
CA VAL A 37 -2.86 -12.88 -27.84
C VAL A 37 -3.41 -14.16 -28.48
N PHE A 38 -3.90 -15.10 -27.66
CA PHE A 38 -4.41 -16.38 -28.14
C PHE A 38 -5.63 -16.21 -29.07
N ASP A 39 -6.60 -15.40 -28.68
CA ASP A 39 -7.84 -15.17 -29.44
C ASP A 39 -7.54 -14.48 -30.78
N ARG A 40 -6.56 -13.56 -30.81
CA ARG A 40 -6.07 -12.92 -32.04
C ARG A 40 -5.44 -13.93 -32.99
N ASP A 41 -4.55 -14.77 -32.48
CA ASP A 41 -3.77 -15.70 -33.31
C ASP A 41 -4.57 -16.94 -33.74
N THR A 42 -5.68 -17.22 -33.05
CA THR A 42 -6.57 -18.35 -33.34
C THR A 42 -7.89 -17.95 -34.00
N MET A 43 -8.04 -16.68 -34.38
CA MET A 43 -9.24 -16.15 -35.02
C MET A 43 -9.60 -16.96 -36.28
N GLY A 44 -10.83 -17.51 -36.30
CA GLY A 44 -11.32 -18.34 -37.41
C GLY A 44 -10.82 -19.79 -37.41
N SER A 45 -10.06 -20.21 -36.41
CA SER A 45 -9.68 -21.62 -36.24
C SER A 45 -10.89 -22.47 -35.86
N LEU A 46 -11.09 -23.57 -36.57
CA LEU A 46 -12.14 -24.57 -36.28
C LEU A 46 -11.63 -25.74 -35.42
N ARG A 47 -10.42 -25.61 -34.85
CA ARG A 47 -9.84 -26.68 -34.05
C ARG A 47 -10.53 -26.73 -32.68
N PRO A 48 -11.06 -27.89 -32.23
CA PRO A 48 -11.75 -27.99 -30.94
C PRO A 48 -10.85 -27.66 -29.74
N GLN A 49 -9.54 -27.75 -29.90
CA GLN A 49 -8.56 -27.36 -28.89
C GLN A 49 -8.58 -25.85 -28.62
N VAL A 50 -8.89 -25.01 -29.62
CA VAL A 50 -8.99 -23.56 -29.44
C VAL A 50 -10.17 -23.24 -28.51
N ASP A 51 -11.34 -23.82 -28.78
CA ASP A 51 -12.51 -23.67 -27.90
C ASP A 51 -12.23 -24.14 -26.48
N GLN A 52 -11.49 -25.24 -26.32
CA GLN A 52 -11.12 -25.76 -25.01
C GLN A 52 -10.17 -24.81 -24.27
N ILE A 53 -9.15 -24.27 -24.93
CA ILE A 53 -8.20 -23.33 -24.34
C ILE A 53 -8.92 -22.01 -23.98
N CYS A 54 -9.78 -21.48 -24.85
CA CYS A 54 -10.56 -20.28 -24.55
C CYS A 54 -11.50 -20.48 -23.35
N ARG A 55 -12.09 -21.69 -23.18
CA ARG A 55 -12.87 -22.02 -21.97
C ARG A 55 -11.99 -22.03 -20.73
N LEU A 56 -10.87 -22.76 -20.75
CA LEU A 56 -9.95 -22.83 -19.61
C LEU A 56 -9.41 -21.45 -19.21
N GLY A 57 -9.11 -20.59 -20.19
CA GLY A 57 -8.68 -19.21 -19.93
C GLY A 57 -9.77 -18.36 -19.27
N ARG A 58 -11.04 -18.59 -19.61
CA ARG A 58 -12.18 -17.94 -18.93
C ARG A 58 -12.32 -18.41 -17.49
N ASP A 59 -12.34 -19.72 -17.29
CA ASP A 59 -12.49 -20.30 -15.96
C ASP A 59 -11.35 -19.86 -15.04
N ALA A 60 -10.11 -19.87 -15.54
CA ALA A 60 -8.95 -19.38 -14.79
C ALA A 60 -9.04 -17.89 -14.44
N ALA A 61 -9.52 -17.04 -15.36
CA ALA A 61 -9.71 -15.61 -15.09
C ALA A 61 -10.76 -15.37 -14.00
N ASP A 62 -11.87 -16.12 -14.05
CA ASP A 62 -12.96 -16.01 -13.08
C ASP A 62 -12.51 -16.50 -11.69
N ASP A 63 -11.75 -17.59 -11.60
CA ASP A 63 -11.20 -18.10 -10.34
C ASP A 63 -10.23 -17.09 -9.69
N VAL A 64 -9.33 -16.49 -10.46
CA VAL A 64 -8.40 -15.48 -9.93
C VAL A 64 -9.15 -14.24 -9.47
N ARG A 65 -10.15 -13.78 -10.24
CA ARG A 65 -11.00 -12.63 -9.87
C ARG A 65 -11.77 -12.89 -8.57
N LEU A 66 -12.31 -14.10 -8.43
CA LEU A 66 -12.99 -14.51 -7.20
C LEU A 66 -12.02 -14.50 -6.01
N ALA A 67 -10.80 -15.03 -6.19
CA ALA A 67 -9.77 -15.02 -5.16
C ALA A 67 -9.36 -13.58 -4.77
N HIS A 68 -9.20 -12.69 -5.74
CA HIS A 68 -8.90 -11.27 -5.50
C HIS A 68 -9.98 -10.60 -4.65
N ILE A 69 -11.26 -10.77 -5.01
CA ILE A 69 -12.39 -10.23 -4.24
C ILE A 69 -12.39 -10.77 -2.81
N ALA A 70 -12.16 -12.08 -2.63
CA ALA A 70 -12.11 -12.70 -1.32
C ALA A 70 -10.95 -12.18 -0.46
N ILE A 71 -9.78 -11.94 -1.06
CA ILE A 71 -8.62 -11.35 -0.38
C ILE A 71 -8.93 -9.92 0.09
N VAL A 72 -9.54 -9.09 -0.77
CA VAL A 72 -9.93 -7.72 -0.40
C VAL A 72 -10.92 -7.73 0.76
N ALA A 73 -11.93 -8.60 0.71
CA ALA A 73 -12.89 -8.75 1.79
C ALA A 73 -12.22 -9.19 3.11
N ALA A 74 -11.26 -10.12 3.05
CA ALA A 74 -10.51 -10.55 4.22
C ALA A 74 -9.65 -9.43 4.81
N GLN A 75 -9.02 -8.60 3.98
CA GLN A 75 -8.26 -7.43 4.44
C GLN A 75 -9.17 -6.45 5.17
N GLN A 76 -10.34 -6.15 4.60
CA GLN A 76 -11.30 -5.23 5.20
C GLN A 76 -11.83 -5.75 6.54
N PHE A 77 -12.15 -7.04 6.63
CA PHE A 77 -12.56 -7.66 7.89
C PHE A 77 -11.49 -7.53 9.00
N ILE A 78 -10.21 -7.74 8.65
CA ILE A 78 -9.10 -7.60 9.61
C ILE A 78 -8.94 -6.13 10.02
N ASP A 79 -9.03 -5.20 9.07
CA ASP A 79 -8.91 -3.75 9.34
C ASP A 79 -10.02 -3.27 10.28
N ASP A 80 -11.27 -3.62 9.98
CA ASP A 80 -12.45 -3.30 10.79
C ASP A 80 -12.34 -3.84 12.21
N TYR A 81 -11.86 -5.08 12.38
CA TYR A 81 -11.61 -5.67 13.70
C TYR A 81 -10.53 -4.89 14.47
N CYS A 82 -9.45 -4.51 13.81
CA CYS A 82 -8.39 -3.72 14.45
C CYS A 82 -8.87 -2.32 14.85
N VAL A 83 -9.69 -1.66 14.02
CA VAL A 83 -10.35 -0.39 14.40
C VAL A 83 -11.22 -0.60 15.64
N ALA A 84 -12.05 -1.64 15.67
CA ALA A 84 -12.97 -1.89 16.76
C ALA A 84 -12.27 -2.20 18.11
N VAL A 85 -11.15 -2.92 18.07
CA VAL A 85 -10.45 -3.38 19.29
C VAL A 85 -9.34 -2.45 19.74
N ALA A 86 -8.61 -1.85 18.81
CA ALA A 86 -7.44 -1.01 19.11
C ALA A 86 -7.69 0.49 18.86
N GLY A 87 -8.87 0.88 18.36
CA GLY A 87 -9.22 2.26 18.03
C GLY A 87 -8.45 2.84 16.85
N ARG A 88 -7.69 2.01 16.11
CA ARG A 88 -6.92 2.40 14.92
C ARG A 88 -6.90 1.25 13.90
N GLY A 89 -7.06 1.58 12.63
CA GLY A 89 -6.98 0.62 11.53
C GLY A 89 -5.55 0.15 11.25
N LEU A 90 -5.40 -0.97 10.55
CA LEU A 90 -4.13 -1.46 10.04
C LEU A 90 -3.68 -0.72 8.78
N ALA A 91 -4.59 -0.08 8.05
CA ALA A 91 -4.26 0.77 6.90
C ALA A 91 -3.33 1.95 7.27
N GLU A 92 -3.36 2.43 8.53
CA GLU A 92 -2.44 3.46 9.03
C GLU A 92 -1.02 2.92 9.28
N PHE A 93 -0.86 1.61 9.36
CA PHE A 93 0.40 0.93 9.70
C PHE A 93 1.12 0.35 8.48
N THR A 94 0.58 0.44 7.27
CA THR A 94 1.39 0.15 6.08
C THR A 94 2.56 1.14 6.07
N PRO A 95 3.81 0.67 6.24
CA PRO A 95 4.94 1.55 6.03
C PRO A 95 4.86 1.93 4.57
N ALA A 96 4.64 3.21 4.29
CA ALA A 96 5.06 3.75 3.02
C ALA A 96 6.50 3.25 2.82
N LEU A 97 6.76 2.52 1.75
CA LEU A 97 8.10 2.27 1.25
C LEU A 97 8.68 3.64 0.87
N GLY A 98 9.12 4.36 1.89
CA GLY A 98 9.73 5.67 1.87
C GLY A 98 10.84 5.63 2.90
N PRO A 99 12.05 6.09 2.55
CA PRO A 99 13.24 5.81 3.35
C PRO A 99 13.10 6.35 4.77
N SER A 100 13.43 5.45 5.68
CA SER A 100 13.70 5.71 7.08
C SER A 100 14.70 6.86 7.21
N THR A 101 14.23 8.02 7.66
CA THR A 101 15.08 9.04 8.27
C THR A 101 14.81 9.03 9.77
N ALA A 102 15.19 7.94 10.43
CA ALA A 102 15.38 7.95 11.88
C ALA A 102 16.87 8.12 12.18
N ARG A 103 17.15 9.01 13.15
CA ARG A 103 18.44 9.38 13.78
C ARG A 103 19.30 10.38 13.01
N SER A 104 19.97 11.32 13.66
CA SER A 104 20.29 11.48 15.09
C SER A 104 20.64 12.95 15.34
N GLY A 105 20.63 13.34 16.61
CA GLY A 105 20.91 14.69 17.07
C GLY A 105 22.24 15.30 16.62
N THR A 106 22.25 16.63 16.74
CA THR A 106 23.36 17.59 16.78
C THR A 106 24.77 17.02 16.92
N PRO A 107 25.69 17.55 16.10
CA PRO A 107 26.94 18.05 16.65
C PRO A 107 27.25 19.48 16.20
N THR A 108 27.68 20.27 17.19
CA THR A 108 28.78 21.24 17.11
C THR A 108 28.52 22.60 16.46
N ALA A 109 28.45 23.58 17.37
CA ALA A 109 28.96 24.94 17.28
C ALA A 109 29.74 25.30 16.01
N LEU A 110 29.18 26.23 15.23
CA LEU A 110 29.99 27.19 14.51
C LEU A 110 29.98 28.49 15.31
N GLU A 111 31.15 28.75 15.89
CA GLU A 111 31.59 30.01 16.46
C GLU A 111 31.42 31.15 15.42
N ALA A 112 30.59 32.13 15.76
CA ALA A 112 30.64 33.46 15.19
C ALA A 112 30.37 34.47 16.32
N ALA A 113 31.44 34.86 17.00
CA ALA A 113 31.45 36.06 17.85
C ALA A 113 31.71 37.30 16.96
N PRO A 114 31.64 38.52 17.53
CA PRO A 114 30.43 39.28 17.79
C PRO A 114 30.36 40.49 16.84
N THR A 115 29.16 40.91 16.43
CA THR A 115 28.99 42.27 15.89
C THR A 115 28.18 43.07 16.90
N ASP A 116 28.94 43.75 17.75
CA ASP A 116 28.50 44.95 18.43
C ASP A 116 28.03 45.96 17.38
N THR A 117 26.73 46.19 17.32
CA THR A 117 26.17 47.43 16.77
C THR A 117 24.94 47.75 17.59
N GLY A 118 25.15 48.62 18.57
CA GLY A 118 24.15 49.04 19.52
C GLY A 118 22.90 49.66 18.90
N SER A 119 21.76 49.40 19.54
CA SER A 119 20.82 50.41 20.05
C SER A 119 19.54 49.72 20.54
N PRO A 120 19.12 49.89 21.80
CA PRO A 120 17.73 49.76 22.19
C PRO A 120 17.17 51.17 22.56
N PRO A 121 15.91 51.30 23.02
CA PRO A 121 14.82 51.89 22.25
C PRO A 121 14.35 53.24 22.85
N ASN A 122 13.52 54.01 22.12
CA ASN A 122 12.28 54.67 22.62
C ASN A 122 11.90 55.98 21.91
N THR A 123 10.64 55.98 21.44
CA THR A 123 9.55 56.92 21.76
C THR A 123 9.60 58.40 21.33
N ASN A 124 8.44 58.84 20.81
CA ASN A 124 7.90 60.20 20.63
C ASN A 124 8.13 60.92 19.29
N ALA A 125 7.08 60.89 18.46
CA ALA A 125 6.69 62.02 17.62
C ALA A 125 5.16 62.03 17.49
N ASP A 126 4.48 62.57 18.50
CA ASP A 126 3.10 63.07 18.38
C ASP A 126 2.84 64.20 19.40
N ARG A 127 2.22 65.30 18.94
CA ARG A 127 2.01 66.65 19.58
C ARG A 127 3.28 67.51 19.73
N ASN A 128 3.33 68.79 19.34
CA ASN A 128 2.33 69.83 19.05
C ASN A 128 2.97 70.88 18.14
#